data_AF-B6RG51-F1
#
_entry.id   AF-B6RG51-F1
#
_cell.length_a   1.000
_cell.length_b   1.000
_cell.length_c   1.000
_cell.angle_alpha   90.00
_cell.angle_beta   90.00
_cell.angle_gamma   90.00
#
_symmetry.space_group_name_H-M   'P 1'
#
loop_
_entity.id
_entity.type
_entity.pdbx_description
1 polymer ?
#
loop_
_entity_poly.entity_id
_entity_poly.type
_entity_poly.pdbx_seq_one_letter_code
_entity_poly.pdbx_strand_id
1 'polypeptide(L)'
;PGKHGGIVGVFGYGGGVIGRYCDRPDLFPNVAHFHTVRVNQPASKFYNTEVLRKICDLWESRGSGLTNMHGSTGDIVLLGTTTDQLEPLFYDLTHELGMDLGGSGSNLRTPEGCVGKARCEWSCIDTQDIIYDCTMQYQDALHRPMFPYKFKFKCSGCPMDCVASIARSDCSIIGTWRDEIRIDQDAVRAYAGGE
;
A
#
# COMPACT_ATOMS: atom_id res chain seq x y z
N PRO A 1 -16.09 -19.48 11.18
CA PRO A 1 -14.67 -19.60 11.55
C PRO A 1 -13.87 -20.12 10.34
N GLY A 2 -13.31 -19.23 9.51
CA GLY A 2 -12.82 -19.59 8.16
C GLY A 2 -11.77 -20.72 8.11
N LYS A 3 -11.68 -21.41 6.97
CA LYS A 3 -10.65 -22.45 6.72
C LYS A 3 -9.23 -21.86 6.81
N HIS A 4 -8.24 -22.70 7.15
CA HIS A 4 -6.85 -22.28 7.27
C HIS A 4 -6.22 -22.00 5.90
N GLY A 5 -6.01 -20.71 5.59
CA GLY A 5 -5.23 -20.24 4.45
C GLY A 5 -5.80 -20.61 3.06
N GLY A 6 -5.11 -20.16 2.01
CA GLY A 6 -5.42 -20.49 0.62
C GLY A 6 -4.29 -19.98 -0.28
N ILE A 7 -3.78 -20.85 -1.16
CA ILE A 7 -2.74 -20.50 -2.14
C ILE A 7 -3.43 -20.27 -3.48
N VAL A 8 -3.48 -19.00 -3.89
CA VAL A 8 -3.99 -18.53 -5.18
C VAL A 8 -3.17 -17.31 -5.59
N GLY A 9 -3.09 -17.01 -6.88
CA GLY A 9 -2.30 -15.90 -7.40
C GLY A 9 -2.49 -15.74 -8.89
N VAL A 10 -1.61 -14.97 -9.51
CA VAL A 10 -1.53 -14.74 -10.96
C VAL A 10 -0.19 -15.24 -11.48
N PHE A 11 -0.13 -15.66 -12.73
CA PHE A 11 1.08 -16.17 -13.35
C PHE A 11 2.19 -15.10 -13.36
N GLY A 12 3.41 -15.56 -13.14
CA GLY A 12 4.59 -14.71 -13.05
C GLY A 12 4.88 -14.17 -11.65
N TYR A 13 3.88 -14.09 -10.76
CA TYR A 13 4.00 -13.57 -9.40
C TYR A 13 3.77 -14.65 -8.33
N GLY A 14 4.56 -14.61 -7.26
CA GLY A 14 4.43 -15.50 -6.11
C GLY A 14 3.66 -14.89 -4.93
N GLY A 15 3.08 -13.70 -5.11
CA GLY A 15 2.37 -12.94 -4.08
C GLY A 15 1.36 -11.94 -4.67
N GLY A 16 0.75 -11.14 -3.81
CA GLY A 16 -0.23 -10.10 -4.16
C GLY A 16 -1.69 -10.49 -3.93
N VAL A 17 -2.01 -11.78 -3.85
CA VAL A 17 -3.36 -12.29 -3.54
C VAL A 17 -3.34 -13.09 -2.23
N ILE A 18 -4.37 -12.94 -1.40
CA ILE A 18 -4.58 -13.73 -0.19
C ILE A 18 -5.80 -14.62 -0.39
N GLY A 19 -5.56 -15.93 -0.55
CA GLY A 19 -6.62 -16.92 -0.65
C GLY A 19 -7.39 -17.06 0.67
N ARG A 20 -8.71 -17.12 0.57
CA ARG A 20 -9.63 -17.26 1.69
C ARG A 20 -10.86 -18.02 1.25
N TYR A 21 -11.31 -18.93 2.09
CA TYR A 21 -12.46 -19.80 1.85
C TYR A 21 -13.38 -19.84 3.07
N CYS A 22 -14.69 -19.79 2.83
CA CYS A 22 -15.69 -19.95 3.88
C CYS A 22 -15.64 -21.39 4.44
N ASP A 23 -15.85 -21.52 5.75
CA ASP A 23 -15.98 -22.82 6.44
C ASP A 23 -17.36 -23.44 6.29
N ARG A 24 -18.36 -22.64 5.89
CA ARG A 24 -19.75 -23.07 5.64
C ARG A 24 -20.23 -22.66 4.24
N PRO A 25 -19.62 -23.19 3.16
CA PRO A 25 -20.04 -22.88 1.79
C PRO A 25 -21.46 -23.37 1.48
N ASP A 26 -21.97 -24.33 2.25
CA ASP A 26 -23.35 -24.79 2.18
C ASP A 26 -24.37 -23.71 2.60
N LEU A 27 -24.02 -22.90 3.62
CA LEU A 27 -24.86 -21.79 4.08
C LEU A 27 -24.57 -20.49 3.33
N PHE A 28 -23.31 -20.27 2.94
CA PHE A 28 -22.84 -19.02 2.34
C PHE A 28 -22.08 -19.29 1.03
N PRO A 29 -22.77 -19.79 -0.02
CA PRO A 29 -22.11 -20.21 -1.26
C PRO A 29 -21.41 -19.05 -1.99
N ASN A 30 -21.96 -17.83 -1.91
CA ASN A 30 -21.42 -16.65 -2.61
C ASN A 30 -20.07 -16.15 -2.03
N VAL A 31 -19.67 -16.63 -0.86
CA VAL A 31 -18.35 -16.34 -0.25
C VAL A 31 -17.55 -17.62 -0.03
N ALA A 32 -17.91 -18.71 -0.71
CA ALA A 32 -17.14 -19.95 -0.70
C ALA A 32 -15.67 -19.67 -1.06
N HIS A 33 -15.45 -18.84 -2.08
CA HIS A 33 -14.18 -18.17 -2.38
C HIS A 33 -14.33 -16.69 -2.08
N PHE A 34 -13.40 -16.10 -1.34
CA PHE A 34 -13.46 -14.70 -0.98
C PHE A 34 -12.06 -14.08 -0.89
N HIS A 35 -11.33 -14.17 -2.00
CA HIS A 35 -9.92 -13.80 -2.08
C HIS A 35 -9.72 -12.29 -1.97
N THR A 36 -8.64 -11.88 -1.32
CA THR A 36 -8.25 -10.47 -1.22
C THR A 36 -7.14 -10.18 -2.21
N VAL A 37 -7.32 -9.17 -3.05
CA VAL A 37 -6.29 -8.70 -3.99
C VAL A 37 -5.70 -7.40 -3.46
N ARG A 38 -4.36 -7.34 -3.38
CA ARG A 38 -3.62 -6.14 -2.98
C ARG A 38 -3.15 -5.42 -4.22
N VAL A 39 -3.54 -4.16 -4.38
CA VAL A 39 -3.13 -3.31 -5.50
C VAL A 39 -2.20 -2.23 -4.95
N ASN A 40 -1.07 -2.06 -5.62
CA ASN A 40 -0.04 -1.11 -5.22
C ASN A 40 -0.57 0.34 -5.36
N GLN A 41 -0.47 1.12 -4.29
CA GLN A 41 -0.96 2.50 -4.22
C GLN A 41 0.11 3.50 -4.67
N PRO A 42 -0.28 4.67 -5.22
CA PRO A 42 0.65 5.79 -5.38
C PRO A 42 1.17 6.26 -4.01
N ALA A 43 2.44 6.66 -3.97
CA ALA A 43 3.09 7.13 -2.74
C ALA A 43 2.29 8.26 -2.08
N SER A 44 2.04 8.13 -0.77
CA SER A 44 1.22 9.07 0.01
C SER A 44 -0.26 9.13 -0.38
N LYS A 45 -0.76 8.16 -1.17
CA LYS A 45 -2.20 7.96 -1.45
C LYS A 45 -2.89 9.16 -2.09
N PHE A 46 -2.19 9.89 -2.95
CA PHE A 46 -2.82 10.91 -3.78
C PHE A 46 -3.54 10.26 -4.96
N TYR A 47 -4.79 10.66 -5.17
CA TYR A 47 -5.62 10.16 -6.27
C TYR A 47 -6.36 11.30 -6.94
N ASN A 48 -6.63 11.13 -8.23
CA ASN A 48 -7.71 11.86 -8.89
C ASN A 48 -8.99 11.00 -8.88
N THR A 49 -10.14 11.64 -9.12
CA THR A 49 -11.42 10.92 -9.10
C THR A 49 -11.60 9.97 -10.28
N GLU A 50 -10.89 10.18 -11.39
CA GLU A 50 -10.93 9.31 -12.56
C GLU A 50 -10.36 7.92 -12.25
N VAL A 51 -9.17 7.85 -11.66
CA VAL A 51 -8.52 6.59 -11.28
C VAL A 51 -9.38 5.83 -10.25
N LEU A 52 -9.92 6.54 -9.24
CA LEU A 52 -10.78 5.88 -8.25
C LEU A 52 -12.06 5.31 -8.86
N ARG A 53 -12.71 6.03 -9.80
CA ARG A 53 -13.88 5.51 -10.50
C ARG A 53 -13.54 4.28 -11.36
N LYS A 54 -12.43 4.33 -12.11
CA LYS A 54 -11.94 3.18 -12.89
C LYS A 54 -11.68 1.95 -12.02
N ILE A 55 -11.10 2.11 -10.83
CA ILE A 55 -10.91 1.02 -9.86
C ILE A 55 -12.28 0.46 -9.42
N CYS A 56 -13.25 1.32 -9.12
CA CYS A 56 -14.59 0.89 -8.75
C CYS A 56 -15.29 0.11 -9.88
N ASP A 57 -15.26 0.62 -11.12
CA ASP A 57 -15.91 -0.01 -12.28
C ASP A 57 -15.31 -1.40 -12.57
N LEU A 58 -13.98 -1.51 -12.50
CA LEU A 58 -13.26 -2.77 -12.63
C LEU A 58 -13.59 -3.74 -11.48
N TRP A 59 -13.70 -3.23 -10.25
CA TRP A 59 -13.98 -4.08 -9.10
C TRP A 59 -15.44 -4.53 -8.99
N GLU A 60 -16.38 -3.69 -9.44
CA GLU A 60 -17.81 -4.03 -9.48
C GLU A 60 -18.09 -5.20 -10.42
N SER A 61 -17.40 -5.25 -11.57
CA SER A 61 -17.58 -6.33 -12.55
C SER A 61 -16.87 -7.64 -12.18
N ARG A 62 -15.81 -7.59 -11.37
CA ARG A 62 -14.92 -8.74 -11.12
C ARG A 62 -14.80 -9.16 -9.65
N GLY A 63 -15.51 -8.48 -8.75
CA GLY A 63 -15.36 -8.67 -7.31
C GLY A 63 -16.65 -8.40 -6.55
N SER A 64 -16.51 -8.25 -5.23
CA SER A 64 -17.63 -8.06 -4.32
C SER A 64 -18.15 -6.62 -4.24
N GLY A 65 -17.43 -5.66 -4.83
CA GLY A 65 -17.64 -4.22 -4.59
C GLY A 65 -17.11 -3.71 -3.24
N LEU A 66 -16.61 -4.57 -2.35
CA LEU A 66 -16.07 -4.18 -1.05
C LEU A 66 -14.57 -3.88 -1.12
N THR A 67 -14.12 -2.84 -0.42
CA THR A 67 -12.70 -2.45 -0.36
C THR A 67 -12.25 -2.08 1.05
N ASN A 68 -10.93 -2.12 1.27
CA ASN A 68 -10.30 -1.30 2.31
C ASN A 68 -9.41 -0.25 1.63
N MET A 69 -9.66 1.02 1.97
CA MET A 69 -8.89 2.18 1.52
C MET A 69 -8.19 2.79 2.75
N HIS A 70 -7.09 2.23 3.24
CA HIS A 70 -6.19 1.23 2.63
C HIS A 70 -5.86 0.09 3.61
N GLY A 71 -5.16 -0.93 3.13
CA GLY A 71 -4.51 -1.91 3.99
C GLY A 71 -3.43 -1.26 4.87
N SER A 72 -3.14 -1.86 6.03
CA SER A 72 -2.19 -1.26 6.98
C SER A 72 -0.75 -1.17 6.47
N THR A 73 -0.37 -1.89 5.41
CA THR A 73 0.95 -1.70 4.78
C THR A 73 0.94 -0.44 3.90
N GLY A 74 -0.10 -0.29 3.08
CA GLY A 74 -0.27 0.81 2.14
C GLY A 74 -1.26 0.47 1.02
N ASP A 75 -1.36 -0.80 0.66
CA ASP A 75 -2.10 -1.31 -0.50
C ASP A 75 -3.57 -0.86 -0.54
N ILE A 76 -4.09 -0.61 -1.75
CA ILE A 76 -5.53 -0.71 -1.99
C ILE A 76 -5.92 -2.17 -1.83
N VAL A 77 -7.01 -2.43 -1.09
CA VAL A 77 -7.48 -3.80 -0.85
C VAL A 77 -8.81 -3.99 -1.56
N LEU A 78 -8.82 -4.85 -2.58
CA LEU A 78 -10.03 -5.32 -3.24
C LEU A 78 -10.48 -6.61 -2.52
N LEU A 79 -11.58 -6.52 -1.78
CA LEU A 79 -11.93 -7.50 -0.76
C LEU A 79 -13.01 -8.48 -1.24
N GLY A 80 -12.59 -9.63 -1.74
CA GLY A 80 -13.51 -10.72 -2.08
C GLY A 80 -13.74 -10.85 -3.59
N THR A 81 -13.09 -11.84 -4.17
CA THR A 81 -13.34 -12.33 -5.52
C THR A 81 -13.09 -13.85 -5.56
N THR A 82 -13.37 -14.48 -6.70
CA THR A 82 -13.18 -15.90 -6.97
C THR A 82 -11.86 -16.15 -7.71
N THR A 83 -11.41 -17.39 -7.77
CA THR A 83 -10.09 -17.74 -8.33
C THR A 83 -9.99 -17.46 -9.83
N ASP A 84 -11.06 -17.71 -10.57
CA ASP A 84 -11.18 -17.51 -12.02
C ASP A 84 -11.14 -16.04 -12.44
N GLN A 85 -11.43 -15.11 -11.51
CA GLN A 85 -11.38 -13.67 -11.77
C GLN A 85 -10.01 -13.05 -11.54
N LEU A 86 -9.03 -13.76 -10.94
CA LEU A 86 -7.73 -13.19 -10.59
C LEU A 86 -6.92 -12.74 -11.81
N GLU A 87 -6.81 -13.60 -12.83
CA GLU A 87 -6.07 -13.27 -14.07
C GLU A 87 -6.77 -12.17 -14.89
N PRO A 88 -8.10 -12.22 -15.15
CA PRO A 88 -8.80 -11.12 -15.82
C PRO A 88 -8.69 -9.79 -15.08
N LEU A 89 -8.80 -9.80 -13.75
CA LEU A 89 -8.63 -8.61 -12.92
C LEU A 89 -7.22 -8.03 -13.07
N PHE A 90 -6.20 -8.88 -13.02
CA PHE A 90 -4.81 -8.45 -13.15
C PHE A 90 -4.48 -7.93 -14.55
N TYR A 91 -5.01 -8.57 -15.59
CA TYR A 91 -4.90 -8.09 -16.96
C TYR A 91 -5.46 -6.67 -17.10
N ASP A 92 -6.69 -6.44 -16.65
CA ASP A 92 -7.30 -5.10 -16.74
C ASP A 92 -6.56 -4.06 -15.86
N LEU A 93 -6.15 -4.44 -14.64
CA LEU A 93 -5.37 -3.54 -13.77
C LEU A 93 -4.10 -3.04 -14.47
N THR A 94 -3.39 -3.94 -15.15
CA THR A 94 -2.11 -3.62 -15.81
C THR A 94 -2.31 -2.91 -17.15
N HIS A 95 -3.26 -3.35 -17.98
CA HIS A 95 -3.43 -2.83 -19.34
C HIS A 95 -4.29 -1.56 -19.39
N GLU A 96 -5.30 -1.43 -18.54
CA GLU A 96 -6.26 -0.31 -18.57
C GLU A 96 -5.92 0.77 -17.53
N LEU A 97 -5.42 0.38 -16.35
CA LEU A 97 -5.10 1.33 -15.28
C LEU A 97 -3.61 1.59 -15.09
N GLY A 98 -2.73 0.78 -15.69
CA GLY A 98 -1.28 0.88 -15.47
C GLY A 98 -0.89 0.66 -14.01
N MET A 99 -1.69 -0.08 -13.26
CA MET A 99 -1.47 -0.38 -11.85
C MET A 99 -1.07 -1.84 -11.68
N ASP A 100 -0.20 -2.10 -10.71
CA ASP A 100 0.29 -3.43 -10.42
C ASP A 100 -0.20 -3.94 -9.05
N LEU A 101 -0.02 -5.23 -8.79
CA LEU A 101 -0.27 -5.84 -7.49
C LEU A 101 0.76 -5.39 -6.46
N GLY A 102 0.31 -5.32 -5.21
CA GLY A 102 1.17 -5.14 -4.04
C GLY A 102 1.80 -6.45 -3.57
N GLY A 103 2.58 -6.39 -2.49
CA GLY A 103 3.34 -7.53 -1.96
C GLY A 103 2.59 -8.39 -0.92
N SER A 104 2.73 -9.71 -1.00
CA SER A 104 2.38 -10.67 0.07
C SER A 104 3.28 -11.91 0.06
N GLY A 105 3.51 -12.54 1.21
CA GLY A 105 4.43 -13.69 1.34
C GLY A 105 5.77 -13.33 1.99
N SER A 106 6.80 -14.13 1.73
CA SER A 106 8.19 -13.93 2.20
C SER A 106 9.00 -13.13 1.18
N ASN A 107 8.60 -11.87 1.01
CA ASN A 107 9.08 -10.93 0.00
C ASN A 107 9.19 -9.52 0.59
N LEU A 108 9.70 -8.59 -0.23
CA LEU A 108 9.43 -7.18 -0.02
C LEU A 108 7.91 -6.94 -0.09
N ARG A 109 7.38 -6.23 0.89
CA ARG A 109 6.00 -5.73 0.85
C ARG A 109 6.00 -4.31 0.31
N THR A 110 4.83 -3.90 -0.15
CA THR A 110 4.56 -2.56 -0.67
C THR A 110 5.12 -1.46 0.24
N PRO A 111 6.11 -0.69 -0.25
CA PRO A 111 6.62 0.46 0.48
C PRO A 111 5.56 1.54 0.68
N GLU A 112 5.69 2.35 1.73
CA GLU A 112 4.82 3.50 1.95
C GLU A 112 5.52 4.67 2.65
N GLY A 113 5.12 5.89 2.32
CA GLY A 113 5.65 7.13 2.89
C GLY A 113 4.60 7.96 3.60
N CYS A 114 5.04 8.89 4.45
CA CYS A 114 4.18 10.00 4.85
C CYS A 114 4.01 11.00 3.69
N VAL A 115 3.04 11.93 3.81
CA VAL A 115 2.75 12.96 2.80
C VAL A 115 3.99 13.74 2.36
N GLY A 116 4.98 13.87 3.24
CA GLY A 116 6.27 14.48 2.94
C GLY A 116 6.13 15.91 2.42
N LYS A 117 7.05 16.28 1.53
CA LYS A 117 7.13 17.65 0.99
C LYS A 117 5.92 18.08 0.16
N ALA A 118 5.05 17.15 -0.26
CA ALA A 118 3.84 17.53 -1.01
C ALA A 118 2.89 18.41 -0.20
N ARG A 119 2.88 18.28 1.14
CA ARG A 119 2.02 19.10 1.99
C ARG A 119 2.49 19.22 3.45
N CYS A 120 3.79 19.09 3.71
CA CYS A 120 4.36 19.28 5.03
C CYS A 120 5.67 20.05 4.94
N GLU A 121 5.71 21.20 5.60
CA GLU A 121 6.85 22.10 5.72
C GLU A 121 7.97 21.54 6.61
N TRP A 122 7.71 20.46 7.35
CA TRP A 122 8.71 19.77 8.19
C TRP A 122 9.45 18.64 7.46
N SER A 123 9.08 18.30 6.23
CA SER A 123 9.71 17.19 5.52
C SER A 123 11.17 17.51 5.18
N CYS A 124 12.11 16.78 5.76
CA CYS A 124 13.55 16.94 5.52
C CYS A 124 14.04 16.19 4.27
N ILE A 125 13.25 15.25 3.76
CA ILE A 125 13.54 14.42 2.60
C ILE A 125 12.32 14.31 1.68
N ASP A 126 12.52 13.93 0.43
CA ASP A 126 11.44 13.61 -0.50
C ASP A 126 10.97 12.17 -0.28
N THR A 127 10.00 12.00 0.62
CA THR A 127 9.49 10.67 0.97
C THR A 127 8.81 9.97 -0.20
N GLN A 128 8.12 10.72 -1.07
CA GLN A 128 7.37 10.13 -2.17
C GLN A 128 8.32 9.61 -3.25
N ASP A 129 9.37 10.36 -3.57
CA ASP A 129 10.39 9.95 -4.52
C ASP A 129 11.14 8.70 -4.04
N ILE A 130 11.60 8.69 -2.77
CA ILE A 130 12.26 7.51 -2.18
C ILE A 130 11.37 6.27 -2.25
N ILE A 131 10.08 6.41 -1.92
CA ILE A 131 9.14 5.29 -1.93
C ILE A 131 8.87 4.80 -3.34
N TYR A 132 8.70 5.70 -4.30
CA TYR A 132 8.51 5.34 -5.70
C TYR A 132 9.76 4.62 -6.25
N ASP A 133 10.94 5.20 -6.04
CA ASP A 133 12.21 4.62 -6.50
C ASP A 133 12.46 3.23 -5.90
N CYS A 134 12.33 3.08 -4.58
CA CYS A 134 12.46 1.76 -3.94
C CYS A 134 11.43 0.75 -4.48
N THR A 135 10.19 1.19 -4.70
CA THR A 135 9.14 0.31 -5.22
C THR A 135 9.48 -0.17 -6.63
N MET A 136 9.95 0.71 -7.51
CA MET A 136 10.31 0.38 -8.89
C MET A 136 11.60 -0.43 -8.99
N GLN A 137 12.62 -0.06 -8.21
CA GLN A 137 13.92 -0.73 -8.20
C GLN A 137 13.82 -2.19 -7.74
N TYR A 138 12.94 -2.48 -6.78
CA TYR A 138 12.81 -3.80 -6.15
C TYR A 138 11.53 -4.54 -6.52
N GLN A 139 10.96 -4.29 -7.71
CA GLN A 139 9.76 -4.97 -8.21
C GLN A 139 9.87 -6.50 -8.13
N ASP A 140 10.99 -7.06 -8.60
CA ASP A 140 11.21 -8.52 -8.56
C ASP A 140 11.14 -9.09 -7.14
N ALA A 141 11.82 -8.42 -6.19
CA ALA A 141 11.80 -8.81 -4.78
C ALA A 141 10.43 -8.59 -4.11
N LEU A 142 9.57 -7.75 -4.67
CA LEU A 142 8.19 -7.52 -4.21
C LEU A 142 7.25 -8.59 -4.73
N HIS A 143 7.34 -8.95 -6.02
CA HIS A 143 6.42 -9.89 -6.65
C HIS A 143 6.84 -11.36 -6.55
N ARG A 144 8.13 -11.65 -6.41
CA ARG A 144 8.68 -13.02 -6.37
C ARG A 144 9.35 -13.29 -5.01
N PRO A 145 8.67 -13.98 -4.09
CA PRO A 145 9.21 -14.30 -2.77
C PRO A 145 10.51 -15.08 -2.84
N MET A 146 11.62 -14.43 -2.46
CA MET A 146 12.96 -15.01 -2.40
C MET A 146 13.62 -14.83 -1.03
N PHE A 147 12.94 -14.20 -0.07
CA PHE A 147 13.50 -13.90 1.24
C PHE A 147 13.14 -14.96 2.28
N PRO A 148 13.93 -15.10 3.36
CA PRO A 148 13.57 -15.97 4.48
C PRO A 148 12.22 -15.61 5.11
N TYR A 149 11.88 -14.32 5.16
CA TYR A 149 10.58 -13.85 5.61
C TYR A 149 10.20 -12.50 4.99
N LYS A 150 9.09 -11.91 5.44
CA LYS A 150 8.59 -10.62 4.94
C LYS A 150 9.57 -9.50 5.28
N PHE A 151 9.70 -8.51 4.39
CA PHE A 151 10.47 -7.29 4.60
C PHE A 151 9.66 -6.06 4.18
N LYS A 152 9.84 -4.92 4.83
CA LYS A 152 9.08 -3.69 4.57
C LYS A 152 9.99 -2.46 4.59
N PHE A 153 9.77 -1.57 3.62
CA PHE A 153 10.26 -0.19 3.66
C PHE A 153 9.14 0.76 4.11
N LYS A 154 9.47 1.71 4.97
CA LYS A 154 8.63 2.89 5.21
C LYS A 154 9.47 4.15 5.37
N CYS A 155 8.96 5.27 4.86
CA CYS A 155 9.67 6.54 4.84
C CYS A 155 8.89 7.67 5.51
N SER A 156 9.46 8.27 6.55
CA SER A 156 8.93 9.44 7.23
C SER A 156 9.81 10.65 6.99
N GLY A 157 9.20 11.77 6.59
CA GLY A 157 9.93 12.99 6.23
C GLY A 157 10.63 13.66 7.41
N CYS A 158 10.19 13.40 8.64
CA CYS A 158 10.76 13.94 9.87
C CYS A 158 10.50 13.00 11.07
N PRO A 159 11.04 13.31 12.27
CA PRO A 159 10.88 12.49 13.47
C PRO A 159 9.44 12.36 14.02
N MET A 160 8.45 13.11 13.49
CA MET A 160 7.04 12.92 13.83
C MET A 160 6.50 11.54 13.40
N ASP A 161 7.21 10.89 12.46
CA ASP A 161 6.97 9.53 12.01
C ASP A 161 5.50 9.22 11.63
N CYS A 162 4.87 10.08 10.82
CA CYS A 162 3.44 10.00 10.51
C CYS A 162 3.00 8.69 9.81
N VAL A 163 3.91 7.92 9.21
CA VAL A 163 3.60 6.58 8.65
C VAL A 163 3.94 5.42 9.62
N ALA A 164 4.43 5.76 10.81
CA ALA A 164 4.90 4.87 11.87
C ALA A 164 5.93 3.86 11.32
N SER A 165 6.95 4.38 10.63
CA SER A 165 8.02 3.60 10.02
C SER A 165 8.77 2.78 11.05
N ILE A 166 9.20 3.39 12.17
CA ILE A 166 10.03 2.72 13.18
C ILE A 166 9.35 1.49 13.80
N ALA A 167 8.01 1.48 13.83
CA ALA A 167 7.23 0.42 14.45
C ALA A 167 6.67 -0.60 13.44
N ARG A 168 6.60 -0.26 12.15
CA ARG A 168 5.84 -1.04 11.15
C ARG A 168 6.63 -1.37 9.89
N SER A 169 7.92 -1.08 9.84
CA SER A 169 8.83 -1.52 8.79
C SER A 169 10.11 -2.13 9.34
N ASP A 170 10.71 -3.02 8.54
CA ASP A 170 11.99 -3.65 8.84
C ASP A 170 13.16 -2.69 8.50
N CYS A 171 12.96 -1.84 7.48
CA CYS A 171 13.80 -0.69 7.20
C CYS A 171 12.98 0.60 7.34
N SER A 172 13.33 1.41 8.34
CA SER A 172 12.73 2.72 8.59
C SER A 172 13.66 3.83 8.11
N ILE A 173 13.15 4.69 7.22
CA ILE A 173 13.88 5.87 6.72
C ILE A 173 13.21 7.08 7.35
N ILE A 174 13.93 7.80 8.22
CA ILE A 174 13.40 8.96 8.94
C ILE A 174 14.29 10.17 8.66
N GLY A 175 13.70 11.18 8.02
CA GLY A 175 14.38 12.43 7.68
C GLY A 175 14.78 13.22 8.93
N THR A 176 15.90 13.92 8.83
CA THR A 176 16.40 14.84 9.84
C THR A 176 17.28 15.90 9.19
N TRP A 177 17.76 16.86 9.98
CA TRP A 177 18.73 17.87 9.59
C TRP A 177 19.96 17.80 10.52
N ARG A 178 21.05 18.48 10.15
CA ARG A 178 22.32 18.44 10.90
C ARG A 178 22.89 19.82 11.25
N ASP A 179 22.19 20.86 10.84
CA ASP A 179 22.47 22.27 11.10
C ASP A 179 21.53 22.83 12.19
N GLU A 180 21.58 24.14 12.41
CA GLU A 180 20.80 24.80 13.47
C GLU A 180 19.31 24.95 13.07
N ILE A 181 18.44 24.96 14.08
CA ILE A 181 17.03 25.31 13.88
C ILE A 181 16.96 26.78 13.46
N ARG A 182 16.22 27.06 12.38
CA ARG A 182 15.96 28.42 11.89
C ARG A 182 14.90 29.08 12.78
N ILE A 183 15.23 30.23 13.37
CA ILE A 183 14.36 30.96 14.30
C ILE A 183 14.00 32.32 13.72
N ASP A 184 12.72 32.53 13.44
CA ASP A 184 12.15 33.85 13.10
C ASP A 184 11.72 34.57 14.38
N GLN A 185 12.48 35.61 14.76
CA GLN A 185 12.25 36.36 15.99
C GLN A 185 10.96 37.18 15.97
N ASP A 186 10.47 37.59 14.79
CA ASP A 186 9.22 38.35 14.70
C ASP A 186 8.02 37.41 14.90
N ALA A 187 8.06 36.22 14.30
CA ALA A 187 7.07 35.17 14.57
C ALA A 187 7.05 34.78 16.06
N VAL A 188 8.21 34.63 16.71
CA VAL A 188 8.29 34.33 18.16
C VAL A 188 7.59 35.40 19.00
N ARG A 189 7.80 36.69 18.69
CA ARG A 189 7.13 37.78 19.40
C ARG A 189 5.63 37.80 19.15
N ALA A 190 5.19 37.51 17.93
CA ALA A 190 3.77 37.40 17.59
C ALA A 190 3.08 36.31 18.42
N TYR A 191 3.66 35.10 18.47
CA TYR A 191 3.17 34.01 19.33
C TYR A 191 3.13 34.40 20.82
N ALA A 192 4.17 35.08 21.32
CA ALA A 192 4.19 35.56 22.71
C ALA A 192 3.14 36.66 22.98
N GLY A 193 2.75 37.41 21.94
CA GLY A 193 1.69 38.41 21.97
C GLY A 193 0.28 37.86 21.82
N GLY A 194 0.12 36.57 21.53
CA GLY A 194 -1.17 35.88 21.43
C GLY A 194 -1.80 35.81 20.03
N GLU A 195 -1.02 35.99 18.96
CA GLU A 195 -1.37 35.40 17.65
C GLU A 195 -1.23 33.87 17.68
#